data_AF-A0AAU5FHX0-F1
#
_entry.id   AF-A0AAU5FHX0-F1
#
_cell.length_a   1.000
_cell.length_b   1.000
_cell.length_c   1.000
_cell.angle_alpha   90.00
_cell.angle_beta   90.00
_cell.angle_gamma   90.00
#
_symmetry.space_group_name_H-M   'P 1'
#
loop_
_entity.id
_entity.type
_entity.pdbx_description
1 polymer ?
#
loop_
_entity_poly.entity_id
_entity_poly.type
_entity_poly.pdbx_seq_one_letter_code
_entity_poly.pdbx_strand_id
1 'polypeptide(L)'
;MAAAAFQPTFTFLYGRLDALLNRHEGRDATDELTESDLPPTLVGTVALPLVADDQRLREYAAQLRMARTVLTRYQQDPTLVVPSDSILTDVLGQLRAALEEIYSHRFTFTGENRERSAPLVVQRIDNVTGKVTGMRADEAIVTGTVEQDFKTVTSGSTVIGMSAPVIGGDA
;
A
#
# COMPACT_ATOMS: atom_id res chain seq x y z
N MET A 1 14.76 9.74 -5.71
CA MET A 1 13.72 10.55 -5.04
C MET A 1 14.14 12.01 -5.06
N ALA A 2 13.22 12.93 -5.37
CA ALA A 2 13.51 14.37 -5.27
C ALA A 2 13.59 14.80 -3.79
N ALA A 3 14.49 15.73 -3.45
CA ALA A 3 14.68 16.18 -2.06
C ALA A 3 13.39 16.75 -1.43
N ALA A 4 12.56 17.43 -2.23
CA ALA A 4 11.27 17.97 -1.79
C ALA A 4 10.23 16.89 -1.45
N ALA A 5 10.37 15.68 -2.02
CA ALA A 5 9.46 14.57 -1.74
C ALA A 5 9.90 13.71 -0.54
N PHE A 6 11.11 13.92 -0.03
CA PHE A 6 11.72 13.05 0.98
C PHE A 6 11.04 13.20 2.35
N GLN A 7 10.83 14.43 2.83
CA GLN A 7 10.15 14.70 4.09
C GLN A 7 8.71 14.16 4.13
N PRO A 8 7.85 14.44 3.13
CA PRO A 8 6.50 13.87 3.11
C PRO A 8 6.48 12.34 3.05
N THR A 9 7.43 11.73 2.32
CA THR A 9 7.57 10.27 2.24
C THR A 9 7.94 9.68 3.59
N PHE A 10 8.90 10.27 4.31
CA PHE A 10 9.26 9.84 5.67
C PHE A 10 8.04 9.91 6.60
N THR A 11 7.34 11.04 6.63
CA THR A 11 6.18 11.24 7.50
C THR A 11 5.10 10.19 7.25
N PHE A 12 4.79 9.92 5.98
CA PHE A 12 3.81 8.91 5.59
C PHE A 12 4.22 7.50 6.02
N LEU A 13 5.44 7.06 5.68
CA LEU A 13 5.92 5.71 5.98
C LEU A 13 6.05 5.48 7.49
N TYR A 14 6.54 6.48 8.24
CA TYR A 14 6.61 6.40 9.70
C TYR A 14 5.22 6.34 10.34
N GLY A 15 4.26 7.14 9.84
CA GLY A 15 2.87 7.11 10.32
C GLY A 15 2.24 5.73 10.14
N ARG A 16 2.43 5.10 8.97
CA ARG A 16 1.96 3.72 8.71
C ARG A 16 2.62 2.68 9.60
N LEU A 17 3.93 2.81 9.81
CA LEU A 17 4.67 1.95 10.74
C LEU A 17 4.07 2.00 12.15
N ASP A 18 3.79 3.20 12.66
CA ASP A 18 3.26 3.38 14.01
C ASP A 18 1.85 2.77 14.14
N ALA A 19 0.99 3.02 13.15
CA ALA A 19 -0.38 2.50 13.11
C ALA A 19 -0.40 0.96 13.11
N LEU A 20 0.42 0.31 12.27
CA LEU A 20 0.50 -1.15 12.19
C LEU A 20 1.00 -1.78 13.51
N LEU A 21 2.00 -1.17 14.16
CA LEU A 21 2.51 -1.68 15.42
C LEU A 21 1.50 -1.51 16.56
N ASN A 22 0.82 -0.36 16.63
CA ASN A 22 -0.24 -0.13 17.61
C ASN A 22 -1.40 -1.13 17.42
N ARG A 23 -1.79 -1.41 16.17
CA ARG A 23 -2.77 -2.45 15.82
C ARG A 23 -2.30 -3.84 16.27
N HIS A 24 -1.08 -4.21 15.93
CA HIS A 24 -0.51 -5.52 16.27
C HIS A 24 -0.46 -5.77 17.79
N GLU A 25 -0.32 -4.70 18.57
CA GLU A 25 -0.30 -4.74 20.03
C GLU A 25 -1.69 -4.60 20.67
N GLY A 26 -2.76 -4.57 19.85
CA GLY A 26 -4.14 -4.45 20.30
C GLY A 26 -4.49 -3.10 20.91
N ARG A 27 -3.67 -2.07 20.66
CA ARG A 27 -3.85 -0.72 21.22
C ARG A 27 -4.79 0.14 20.39
N ASP A 28 -4.97 -0.17 19.10
CA ASP A 28 -5.82 0.59 18.20
C ASP A 28 -6.41 -0.30 17.10
N ALA A 29 -7.73 -0.22 16.88
CA ALA A 29 -8.43 -1.08 15.91
C ALA A 29 -8.58 -0.44 14.52
N THR A 30 -8.39 0.87 14.42
CA THR A 30 -8.64 1.67 13.21
C THR A 30 -7.32 2.07 12.54
N ASP A 31 -6.76 1.17 11.73
CA ASP A 31 -5.69 1.47 10.75
C ASP A 31 -6.30 1.76 9.36
N GLU A 32 -7.45 2.43 9.32
CA GLU A 32 -8.06 2.81 8.04
C GLU A 32 -7.35 4.06 7.51
N LEU A 33 -6.58 3.91 6.44
CA LEU A 33 -6.01 5.04 5.70
C LEU A 33 -7.10 5.65 4.81
N THR A 34 -7.28 6.98 4.89
CA THR A 34 -8.20 7.73 4.04
C THR A 34 -7.44 8.58 3.01
N GLU A 35 -8.16 9.15 2.04
CA GLU A 35 -7.55 9.94 0.97
C GLU A 35 -6.83 11.19 1.49
N SER A 36 -7.27 11.78 2.61
CA SER A 36 -6.60 12.95 3.20
C SER A 36 -5.25 12.62 3.85
N ASP A 37 -4.99 11.33 4.11
CA ASP A 37 -3.75 10.87 4.75
C ASP A 37 -2.66 10.54 3.72
N LEU A 38 -3.01 10.53 2.42
CA LEU A 38 -2.04 10.28 1.34
C LEU A 38 -1.19 11.53 1.09
N PRO A 39 0.15 11.41 1.08
CA PRO A 39 0.99 12.54 0.79
C PRO A 39 0.85 12.92 -0.70
N PRO A 40 0.90 14.21 -1.05
CA PRO A 40 0.82 14.65 -2.46
C PRO A 40 2.01 14.19 -3.30
N THR A 41 3.04 13.64 -2.66
CA THR A 41 4.23 13.06 -3.31
C THR A 41 4.01 11.62 -3.74
N LEU A 42 2.92 10.97 -3.33
CA LEU A 42 2.59 9.65 -3.82
C LEU A 42 2.12 9.73 -5.27
N VAL A 43 2.70 8.91 -6.13
CA VAL A 43 2.41 8.88 -7.57
C VAL A 43 1.62 7.62 -7.88
N GLY A 44 0.52 7.80 -8.63
CA GLY A 44 -0.41 6.74 -8.99
C GLY A 44 -1.62 6.69 -8.08
N THR A 45 -2.31 5.56 -8.04
CA THR A 45 -3.56 5.37 -7.29
C THR A 45 -3.38 4.33 -6.20
N VAL A 46 -3.87 4.64 -5.01
CA VAL A 46 -3.97 3.70 -3.89
C VAL A 46 -5.42 3.27 -3.74
N ALA A 47 -5.66 1.96 -3.69
CA ALA A 47 -6.98 1.44 -3.36
C ALA A 47 -7.22 1.66 -1.86
N LEU A 48 -8.24 2.44 -1.53
CA LEU A 48 -8.63 2.72 -0.15
C LEU A 48 -9.96 2.03 0.20
N PRO A 49 -10.18 1.62 1.46
CA PRO A 49 -9.21 1.66 2.57
C PRO A 49 -8.07 0.65 2.37
N LEU A 50 -6.87 0.99 2.82
CA LEU A 50 -5.78 0.02 2.89
C LEU A 50 -6.08 -1.00 4.00
N VAL A 51 -6.10 -2.28 3.64
CA VAL A 51 -6.33 -3.37 4.59
C VAL A 51 -5.02 -4.13 4.79
N ALA A 52 -4.53 -4.15 6.02
CA ALA A 52 -3.34 -4.91 6.38
C ALA A 52 -3.63 -6.42 6.43
N ASP A 53 -2.77 -7.23 5.82
CA ASP A 53 -2.75 -8.67 6.01
C ASP A 53 -2.19 -8.99 7.42
N ASP A 54 -3.04 -9.46 8.33
CA ASP A 54 -2.66 -9.75 9.71
C ASP A 54 -1.62 -10.88 9.82
N GLN A 55 -1.55 -11.81 8.86
CA GLN A 55 -0.51 -12.84 8.83
C GLN A 55 0.84 -12.21 8.48
N ARG A 56 0.89 -11.41 7.41
CA ARG A 56 2.11 -10.68 7.03
C ARG A 56 2.56 -9.73 8.13
N LEU A 57 1.62 -9.02 8.77
CA LEU A 57 1.93 -8.15 9.90
C LEU A 57 2.64 -8.90 11.03
N ARG A 58 2.21 -10.13 11.36
CA ARG A 58 2.90 -10.96 12.36
C ARG A 58 4.30 -11.39 11.91
N GLU A 59 4.47 -11.74 10.64
CA GLU A 59 5.77 -12.12 10.05
C GLU A 59 6.77 -10.95 10.11
N TYR A 60 6.32 -9.73 9.80
CA TYR A 60 7.17 -8.54 9.73
C TYR A 60 7.29 -7.77 11.06
N ALA A 61 6.54 -8.13 12.11
CA ALA A 61 6.46 -7.36 13.36
C ALA A 61 7.83 -7.06 14.00
N ALA A 62 8.77 -8.02 13.99
CA ALA A 62 10.12 -7.81 14.53
C ALA A 62 10.89 -6.74 13.73
N GLN A 63 10.86 -6.83 12.40
CA GLN A 63 11.50 -5.86 11.51
C GLN A 63 10.89 -4.46 11.68
N LEU A 64 9.57 -4.37 11.78
CA LEU A 64 8.87 -3.09 12.01
C LEU A 64 9.30 -2.44 13.33
N ARG A 65 9.42 -3.21 14.43
CA ARG A 65 9.91 -2.67 15.71
C ARG A 65 11.35 -2.16 15.63
N MET A 66 12.22 -2.87 14.90
CA MET A 66 13.59 -2.42 14.66
C MET A 66 13.61 -1.12 13.85
N ALA A 67 12.81 -1.04 12.77
CA ALA A 67 12.66 0.19 11.99
C ALA A 67 12.17 1.35 12.87
N ARG A 68 11.15 1.14 13.73
CA ARG A 68 10.64 2.18 14.64
C ARG A 68 11.75 2.71 15.54
N THR A 69 12.53 1.81 16.13
CA THR A 69 13.65 2.16 17.02
C THR A 69 14.66 3.08 16.33
N VAL A 70 15.03 2.77 15.08
CA VAL A 70 15.97 3.60 14.31
C VAL A 70 15.32 4.92 13.88
N LEU A 71 14.06 4.88 13.43
CA LEU A 71 13.38 6.02 12.85
C LEU A 71 12.89 7.05 13.88
N THR A 72 12.70 6.68 15.14
CA THR A 72 12.26 7.60 16.21
C THR A 72 13.17 8.82 16.33
N ARG A 73 14.48 8.70 16.14
CA ARG A 73 15.39 9.87 16.20
C ARG A 73 15.06 10.94 15.16
N TYR A 74 14.65 10.52 13.97
CA TYR A 74 14.33 11.40 12.85
C TYR A 74 12.93 12.00 13.00
N GLN A 75 12.03 11.28 13.67
CA GLN A 75 10.72 11.81 14.05
C GLN A 75 10.85 12.89 15.13
N GLN A 76 11.78 12.72 16.08
CA GLN A 76 12.05 13.69 17.14
C GLN A 76 12.78 14.94 16.63
N ASP A 77 13.65 14.78 15.63
CA ASP A 77 14.36 15.88 14.97
C ASP A 77 14.18 15.82 13.45
N PRO A 78 13.14 16.48 12.92
CA PRO A 78 12.86 16.53 11.48
C PRO A 78 14.00 17.14 10.65
N THR A 79 14.92 17.91 11.25
CA THR A 79 16.04 18.50 10.51
C THR A 79 17.07 17.45 10.05
N LEU A 80 17.03 16.26 10.66
CA LEU A 80 17.86 15.11 10.29
C LEU A 80 17.33 14.33 9.10
N VAL A 81 16.09 14.60 8.64
CA VAL A 81 15.45 13.89 7.54
C VAL A 81 15.97 14.47 6.21
N VAL A 82 17.14 13.99 5.80
CA VAL A 82 17.81 14.42 4.58
C VAL A 82 18.10 13.23 3.65
N PRO A 83 17.98 13.41 2.32
CA PRO A 83 18.17 12.32 1.36
C PRO A 83 19.63 11.84 1.25
N SER A 84 20.59 12.57 1.83
CA SER A 84 22.01 12.20 1.87
C SER A 84 22.37 11.27 3.04
N ASP A 85 21.47 11.05 4.00
CA ASP A 85 21.67 10.07 5.07
C ASP A 85 21.38 8.66 4.55
N SER A 86 22.44 7.91 4.27
CA SER A 86 22.33 6.57 3.69
C SER A 86 21.60 5.59 4.62
N ILE A 87 21.78 5.72 5.93
CA ILE A 87 21.13 4.85 6.92
C ILE A 87 19.63 5.09 6.88
N LEU A 88 19.21 6.36 6.83
CA LEU A 88 17.80 6.71 6.71
C LEU A 88 17.19 6.17 5.42
N THR A 89 17.85 6.39 4.28
CA THR A 89 17.34 5.93 2.99
C THR A 89 17.22 4.41 2.92
N ASP A 90 18.18 3.68 3.49
CA ASP A 90 18.16 2.22 3.52
C ASP A 90 17.02 1.68 4.40
N VAL A 91 16.85 2.24 5.59
CA VAL A 91 15.77 1.84 6.51
C VAL A 91 14.40 2.20 5.93
N LEU A 92 14.25 3.37 5.29
CA LEU A 92 13.00 3.73 4.60
C LEU A 92 12.71 2.82 3.42
N GLY A 93 13.73 2.42 2.66
CA GLY A 93 13.59 1.48 1.55
C GLY A 93 13.09 0.11 2.03
N GLN A 94 13.66 -0.41 3.12
CA GLN A 94 13.25 -1.67 3.74
C GLN A 94 11.86 -1.58 4.37
N LEU A 95 11.56 -0.49 5.08
CA LEU A 95 10.26 -0.25 5.65
C LEU A 95 9.18 -0.21 4.57
N ARG A 96 9.41 0.57 3.50
CA ARG A 96 8.48 0.65 2.37
C ARG A 96 8.21 -0.73 1.79
N ALA A 97 9.23 -1.53 1.53
CA ALA A 97 9.05 -2.89 1.02
C ALA A 97 8.21 -3.77 1.95
N ALA A 98 8.44 -3.72 3.26
CA ALA A 98 7.63 -4.45 4.23
C ALA A 98 6.17 -3.98 4.25
N LEU A 99 5.92 -2.66 4.19
CA LEU A 99 4.58 -2.10 4.11
C LEU A 99 3.86 -2.52 2.82
N GLU A 100 4.57 -2.53 1.68
CA GLU A 100 4.01 -2.96 0.39
C GLU A 100 3.56 -4.43 0.43
N GLU A 101 4.31 -5.30 1.11
CA GLU A 101 3.93 -6.71 1.31
C GLU A 101 2.74 -6.87 2.28
N ILE A 102 2.71 -6.09 3.37
CA ILE A 102 1.62 -6.16 4.36
C ILE A 102 0.29 -5.65 3.78
N TYR A 103 0.34 -4.56 3.03
CA TYR A 103 -0.85 -3.99 2.40
C TYR A 103 -1.16 -4.59 1.02
N SER A 104 -0.26 -5.43 0.50
CA SER A 104 -0.31 -5.91 -0.90
C SER A 104 -0.50 -4.74 -1.88
N HIS A 105 0.15 -3.61 -1.62
CA HIS A 105 -0.05 -2.39 -2.41
C HIS A 105 1.27 -1.66 -2.58
N ARG A 106 1.58 -1.21 -3.80
CA ARG A 106 2.82 -0.46 -4.07
C ARG A 106 2.70 0.99 -3.64
N PHE A 107 3.76 1.52 -3.03
CA PHE A 107 3.92 2.93 -2.73
C PHE A 107 5.09 3.48 -3.54
N THR A 108 4.77 4.29 -4.55
CA THR A 108 5.74 4.96 -5.40
C THR A 108 5.64 6.46 -5.20
N PHE A 109 6.78 7.14 -5.02
CA PHE A 109 6.84 8.57 -4.74
C PHE A 109 7.49 9.37 -5.88
N THR A 110 7.24 10.68 -5.91
CA THR A 110 7.75 11.59 -6.94
C THR A 110 9.27 11.55 -7.05
N GLY A 111 9.77 11.40 -8.28
CA GLY A 111 11.20 11.33 -8.57
C GLY A 111 11.83 9.96 -8.28
N GLU A 112 11.02 8.91 -8.14
CA GLU A 112 11.45 7.52 -8.20
C GLU A 112 11.31 6.96 -9.63
N ASN A 113 12.28 6.17 -10.06
CA ASN A 113 12.20 5.42 -11.32
C ASN A 113 11.65 4.01 -11.04
N ARG A 114 10.38 3.96 -10.64
CA ARG A 114 9.63 2.74 -10.33
C ARG A 114 8.25 2.82 -10.99
N GLU A 115 7.62 1.68 -11.21
CA GLU A 115 6.23 1.63 -11.65
C GLU A 115 5.34 2.39 -10.67
N ARG A 116 4.38 3.18 -11.17
CA ARG A 116 3.49 3.99 -10.34
C ARG A 116 2.64 3.10 -9.42
N SER A 117 2.17 3.64 -8.30
CA SER A 117 1.22 2.95 -7.42
C SER A 117 -0.04 2.64 -8.23
N ALA A 118 -0.54 1.41 -8.20
CA ALA A 118 -1.70 0.97 -8.95
C ALA A 118 -2.61 0.11 -8.06
N PRO A 119 -3.94 0.18 -8.19
CA PRO A 119 -4.85 -0.61 -7.37
C PRO A 119 -4.59 -2.13 -7.51
N LEU A 120 -4.50 -2.85 -6.39
CA LEU A 120 -4.50 -4.31 -6.36
C LEU A 120 -5.80 -4.81 -5.72
N VAL A 121 -6.45 -5.76 -6.38
CA VAL A 121 -7.57 -6.52 -5.82
C VAL A 121 -7.17 -7.99 -5.76
N VAL A 122 -7.15 -8.56 -4.56
CA VAL A 122 -6.96 -10.01 -4.34
C VAL A 122 -8.25 -10.61 -3.79
N GLN A 123 -8.85 -11.54 -4.53
CA GLN A 123 -10.09 -12.22 -4.15
C GLN A 123 -9.87 -13.73 -4.07
N ARG A 124 -10.18 -14.32 -2.92
CA ARG A 124 -10.22 -15.77 -2.73
C ARG A 124 -11.63 -16.16 -2.32
N ILE A 125 -12.38 -16.79 -3.23
CA ILE A 125 -13.79 -17.13 -3.01
C ILE A 125 -13.99 -18.60 -3.33
N ASP A 126 -14.39 -19.39 -2.33
CA ASP A 126 -14.60 -20.83 -2.52
C ASP A 126 -15.73 -21.12 -3.50
N ASN A 127 -16.90 -20.50 -3.33
CA ASN A 127 -18.06 -20.72 -4.18
C ASN A 127 -18.64 -19.40 -4.67
N VAL A 128 -18.70 -19.22 -5.99
CA VAL A 128 -19.34 -18.08 -6.63
C VAL A 128 -20.76 -18.46 -7.05
N THR A 129 -21.71 -17.68 -6.55
CA THR A 129 -23.11 -17.65 -7.01
C THR A 129 -23.47 -16.21 -7.37
N GLY A 130 -23.90 -15.98 -8.60
CA GLY A 130 -24.25 -14.62 -9.07
C GLY A 130 -23.09 -13.91 -9.76
N LYS A 131 -22.87 -12.63 -9.47
CA LYS A 131 -21.89 -11.80 -10.19
C LYS A 131 -20.78 -11.30 -9.27
N VAL A 132 -19.53 -11.54 -9.65
CA VAL A 132 -18.34 -10.97 -9.02
C VAL A 132 -17.60 -10.11 -10.04
N THR A 133 -17.28 -8.87 -9.65
CA THR A 133 -16.39 -8.00 -10.41
C THR A 133 -15.20 -7.67 -9.52
N GLY A 134 -13.97 -7.89 -10.00
CA GLY A 134 -12.76 -7.58 -9.25
C GLY A 134 -12.55 -6.08 -9.14
N MET A 135 -12.45 -5.40 -10.28
CA MET A 135 -12.29 -3.96 -10.36
C MET A 135 -13.28 -3.35 -11.34
N ARG A 136 -13.91 -2.24 -10.94
CA ARG A 136 -14.80 -1.46 -11.80
C ARG A 136 -14.43 0.02 -11.75
N ALA A 137 -14.37 0.65 -12.92
CA ALA A 137 -14.32 2.10 -13.04
C ALA A 137 -15.38 2.56 -14.06
N ASP A 138 -15.89 3.78 -13.87
CA ASP A 138 -16.89 4.34 -14.78
C ASP A 138 -16.28 5.02 -16.00
N GLU A 139 -14.98 5.36 -15.95
CA GLU A 139 -14.25 6.00 -17.06
C GLU A 139 -13.12 5.12 -17.60
N ALA A 140 -12.07 4.88 -16.81
CA ALA A 140 -10.90 4.13 -17.24
C ALA A 140 -10.22 3.37 -16.09
N ILE A 141 -9.62 2.22 -16.43
CA ILE A 141 -8.61 1.51 -15.62
C ILE A 141 -7.29 1.62 -16.40
N VAL A 142 -6.46 2.60 -16.02
CA VAL A 142 -5.18 2.87 -16.68
C VAL A 142 -4.09 1.92 -16.17
N THR A 143 -4.05 1.70 -14.86
CA THR A 143 -3.20 0.71 -14.20
C THR A 143 -4.02 -0.01 -13.14
N GLY A 144 -3.66 -1.25 -12.84
CA GLY A 144 -4.34 -2.04 -11.81
C GLY A 144 -4.06 -3.52 -12.00
N THR A 145 -4.12 -4.27 -10.91
CA THR A 145 -3.97 -5.73 -10.92
C THR A 145 -5.17 -6.35 -10.21
N VAL A 146 -5.70 -7.43 -10.79
CA VAL A 146 -6.76 -8.22 -10.18
C VAL A 146 -6.32 -9.67 -10.18
N GLU A 147 -6.15 -10.23 -8.98
CA GLU A 147 -5.91 -11.65 -8.76
C GLU A 147 -7.18 -12.28 -8.18
N GLN A 148 -7.72 -13.27 -8.87
CA GLN A 148 -8.93 -13.97 -8.41
C GLN A 148 -8.71 -15.48 -8.43
N ASP A 149 -8.93 -16.10 -7.27
CA ASP A 149 -8.88 -17.54 -7.08
C ASP A 149 -10.27 -18.05 -6.66
N PHE A 150 -10.78 -19.02 -7.41
CA PHE A 150 -12.12 -19.59 -7.22
C PHE A 150 -12.05 -21.12 -7.25
N LYS A 151 -12.70 -21.78 -6.28
CA LYS A 151 -12.83 -23.25 -6.32
C LYS A 151 -14.00 -23.70 -7.19
N THR A 152 -15.13 -23.01 -7.14
CA THR A 152 -16.32 -23.36 -7.92
C THR A 152 -17.10 -22.13 -8.34
N VAL A 153 -17.44 -22.06 -9.62
CA VAL A 153 -18.33 -21.04 -10.19
C VAL A 153 -19.62 -21.74 -10.63
N THR A 154 -20.72 -21.41 -9.96
CA THR A 154 -22.01 -22.08 -10.20
C THR A 154 -22.56 -21.68 -11.58
N SER A 155 -23.24 -22.61 -12.26
CA SER A 155 -23.93 -22.32 -13.53
C SER A 155 -24.82 -21.08 -13.42
N GLY A 156 -24.74 -20.20 -14.42
CA GLY A 156 -25.44 -18.91 -14.43
C GLY A 156 -24.71 -17.77 -13.70
N SER A 157 -23.55 -18.05 -13.08
CA SER A 157 -22.72 -17.02 -12.45
C SER A 157 -21.78 -16.34 -13.46
N THR A 158 -21.32 -15.14 -13.13
CA THR A 158 -20.39 -14.37 -13.95
C THR A 158 -19.25 -13.84 -13.09
N VAL A 159 -18.02 -14.02 -13.57
CA VAL A 159 -16.82 -13.45 -12.98
C VAL A 159 -16.20 -12.49 -13.99
N ILE A 160 -15.95 -11.26 -13.55
CA ILE A 160 -15.31 -10.21 -14.35
C ILE A 160 -14.06 -9.75 -13.58
N GLY A 161 -12.88 -9.83 -14.20
CA GLY A 161 -11.66 -9.32 -13.60
C GLY A 161 -11.70 -7.78 -13.49
N MET A 162 -11.73 -7.12 -14.64
CA MET A 162 -11.79 -5.65 -14.75
C MET A 162 -12.94 -5.22 -15.66
N SER A 163 -13.64 -4.14 -15.29
CA SER A 163 -14.72 -3.55 -16.08
C SER A 163 -14.61 -2.03 -16.09
N ALA A 164 -14.30 -1.46 -17.24
CA ALA A 164 -14.34 -0.03 -17.50
C ALA A 164 -14.53 0.23 -19.01
N PRO A 165 -15.00 1.42 -19.41
CA PRO A 165 -15.01 1.81 -20.83
C PRO A 165 -13.63 1.75 -21.49
N VAL A 166 -12.57 2.10 -20.76
CA VAL A 166 -11.18 2.00 -21.20
C VAL A 166 -10.39 1.14 -20.22
N ILE A 167 -9.69 0.12 -20.72
CA ILE A 167 -8.77 -0.72 -19.92
C ILE A 167 -7.42 -0.73 -20.64
N GLY A 168 -6.38 -0.26 -19.94
CA GLY A 168 -5.05 -0.04 -20.51
C GLY A 168 -4.93 1.27 -21.29
N GLY A 169 -3.71 1.82 -21.32
CA GLY A 169 -3.36 3.09 -21.98
C GLY A 169 -2.12 3.71 -21.36
N ASP A 170 -1.46 4.60 -22.09
CA ASP A 170 -0.36 5.40 -21.53
C ASP A 170 -0.94 6.43 -20.55
N ALA A 171 -0.35 6.51 -19.35
CA ALA A 171 -0.81 7.32 -18.22
C ALA A 171 -0.18 8.73 -18.17
#